data_AF-A0AA88IZA3-F1
#
_entry.id   AF-A0AA88IZA3-F1
#
_cell.length_a   1.000
_cell.length_b   1.000
_cell.length_c   1.000
_cell.angle_alpha   90.00
_cell.angle_beta   90.00
_cell.angle_gamma   90.00
#
_symmetry.space_group_name_H-M   'P 1'
#
loop_
_entity.id
_entity.type
_entity.pdbx_description
1 polymer ?
#
loop_
_entity_poly.entity_id
_entity_poly.type
_entity_poly.pdbx_seq_one_letter_code
_entity_poly.pdbx_strand_id
1 'polypeptide(L)'
;MAARLLLRSAARAAATRRAAPVPGLTRGMAAGGIPTDEEQATGLEKIIMNAMKEGKDPYNMLKPKEYAGSKADPHIVPSITNKRIVGCVCEEDNTGVVWFWLHEGEAQRCPSCGAHYKLVPHELPH
;
A
#
# COMPACT_ATOMS: atom_id res chain seq x y z
N MET A 1 -12.50 -56.17 67.04
CA MET A 1 -13.22 -55.80 65.81
C MET A 1 -12.52 -54.58 65.20
N ALA A 2 -12.02 -54.76 63.98
CA ALA A 2 -11.67 -53.79 62.95
C ALA A 2 -10.85 -52.52 63.30
N ALA A 3 -9.60 -52.55 62.82
CA ALA A 3 -8.80 -51.40 62.47
C ALA A 3 -9.43 -50.58 61.32
N ARG A 4 -9.02 -49.30 61.17
CA ARG A 4 -8.18 -48.89 60.02
C ARG A 4 -7.84 -47.40 60.03
N LEU A 5 -6.57 -47.18 59.80
CA LEU A 5 -5.79 -45.95 59.67
C LEU A 5 -6.39 -44.97 58.65
N LEU A 6 -6.32 -43.69 59.01
CA LEU A 6 -6.48 -42.55 58.10
C LEU A 6 -5.35 -42.55 57.06
N LEU A 7 -5.66 -42.76 55.78
CA LEU A 7 -4.76 -42.37 54.68
C LEU A 7 -5.49 -41.38 53.76
N ARG A 8 -5.10 -40.11 53.89
CA ARG A 8 -5.40 -39.06 52.90
C ARG A 8 -4.57 -39.34 51.65
N SER A 9 -5.17 -39.88 50.60
CA SER A 9 -4.55 -39.94 49.28
C SER A 9 -4.93 -38.69 48.48
N ALA A 10 -4.06 -37.68 48.49
CA ALA A 10 -4.13 -36.56 47.56
C ALA A 10 -3.56 -37.01 46.20
N ALA A 11 -4.43 -37.37 45.26
CA ALA A 11 -4.02 -37.59 43.88
C ALA A 11 -3.84 -36.22 43.20
N ARG A 12 -2.59 -35.74 43.06
CA ARG A 12 -2.28 -34.64 42.14
C ARG A 12 -2.39 -35.17 40.72
N ALA A 13 -3.51 -34.89 40.05
CA ALA A 13 -3.62 -35.09 38.62
C ALA A 13 -2.68 -34.09 37.91
N ALA A 14 -1.51 -34.55 37.48
CA ALA A 14 -0.66 -33.79 36.58
C ALA A 14 -1.31 -33.79 35.19
N ALA A 15 -2.19 -32.82 34.94
CA ALA A 15 -2.68 -32.54 33.60
C ALA A 15 -1.55 -31.89 32.80
N THR A 16 -0.64 -32.68 32.24
CA THR A 16 0.26 -32.19 31.20
C THR A 16 -0.60 -31.93 29.96
N ARG A 17 -1.08 -30.70 29.80
CA ARG A 17 -1.55 -30.22 28.49
C ARG A 17 -0.33 -30.27 27.57
N ARG A 18 -0.18 -31.34 26.79
CA ARG A 18 0.74 -31.34 25.66
C ARG A 18 0.30 -30.18 24.78
N ALA A 19 1.11 -29.12 24.71
CA ALA A 19 0.93 -28.11 23.68
C ALA A 19 0.96 -28.85 22.34
N ALA A 20 -0.13 -28.80 21.59
CA ALA A 20 -0.14 -29.32 20.23
C ALA A 20 1.00 -28.62 19.47
N PRO A 21 1.82 -29.33 18.68
CA PRO A 21 2.80 -28.67 17.84
C PRO A 21 2.03 -27.73 16.92
N VAL A 22 2.22 -26.42 17.11
CA VAL A 22 1.74 -25.44 16.17
C VAL A 22 2.54 -25.72 14.89
N PRO A 23 1.90 -26.07 13.76
CA PRO A 23 2.64 -26.23 12.53
C PRO A 23 3.32 -24.89 12.24
N GLY A 24 4.65 -24.86 12.36
CA GLY A 24 5.43 -23.76 11.83
C GLY A 24 5.12 -23.70 10.34
N LEU A 25 4.66 -22.55 9.86
CA LEU A 25 4.53 -22.30 8.42
C LEU A 25 5.95 -22.26 7.84
N THR A 26 6.56 -23.43 7.60
CA THR A 26 7.74 -23.55 6.78
C THR A 26 7.26 -23.44 5.34
N ARG A 27 7.44 -22.27 4.74
CA ARG A 27 7.24 -22.10 3.30
C ARG A 27 8.31 -22.98 2.63
N GLY A 28 7.91 -24.16 2.18
CA GLY A 28 8.82 -25.08 1.51
C GLY A 28 9.33 -24.41 0.24
N MET A 29 10.62 -24.12 0.17
CA MET A 29 11.27 -23.86 -1.12
C MET A 29 11.06 -25.11 -1.97
N ALA A 30 10.53 -24.96 -3.18
CA ALA A 30 10.42 -26.06 -4.12
C ALA A 30 11.79 -26.74 -4.27
N ALA A 31 11.79 -28.05 -4.52
CA ALA A 31 12.98 -28.90 -4.50
C ALA A 31 14.04 -28.63 -5.61
N GLY A 32 14.07 -27.43 -6.19
CA GLY A 32 15.04 -26.95 -7.18
C GLY A 32 14.58 -25.68 -7.90
N GLY A 33 15.53 -24.86 -8.38
CA GLY A 33 15.30 -23.64 -9.19
C GLY A 33 15.61 -22.32 -8.47
N ILE A 34 15.74 -21.23 -9.24
CA ILE A 34 15.78 -19.85 -8.73
C ILE A 34 14.33 -19.33 -8.71
N PRO A 35 13.79 -18.90 -7.56
CA PRO A 35 12.40 -18.40 -7.47
C PRO A 35 12.15 -17.18 -8.35
N THR A 36 10.94 -17.06 -8.92
CA THR A 36 10.52 -15.86 -9.65
C THR A 36 9.93 -14.79 -8.73
N ASP A 37 9.79 -13.56 -9.22
CA ASP A 37 9.21 -12.46 -8.45
C ASP A 37 7.74 -12.71 -8.10
N GLU A 38 6.97 -13.40 -8.96
CA GLU A 38 5.61 -13.84 -8.64
C GLU A 38 5.55 -14.70 -7.36
N GLU A 39 6.57 -15.53 -7.17
CA GLU A 39 6.66 -16.50 -6.09
C GLU A 39 7.22 -15.88 -4.81
N GLN A 40 8.24 -15.02 -4.93
CA GLN A 40 9.03 -14.56 -3.79
C GLN A 40 8.91 -13.07 -3.46
N ALA A 41 8.53 -12.20 -4.41
CA ALA A 41 8.37 -10.77 -4.14
C ALA A 41 7.36 -10.56 -3.00
N THR A 42 7.62 -9.55 -2.16
CA THR A 42 6.81 -9.26 -0.98
C THR A 42 6.73 -7.75 -0.73
N GLY A 43 5.88 -7.34 0.22
CA GLY A 43 5.71 -5.94 0.57
C GLY A 43 5.34 -5.07 -0.63
N LEU A 44 5.91 -3.86 -0.68
CA LEU A 44 5.61 -2.86 -1.70
C LEU A 44 5.95 -3.33 -3.12
N GLU A 45 7.01 -4.12 -3.27
CA GLU A 45 7.42 -4.69 -4.56
C GLU A 45 6.29 -5.55 -5.17
N LYS A 46 5.73 -6.46 -4.38
CA LYS A 46 4.61 -7.30 -4.83
C LYS A 46 3.36 -6.48 -5.14
N ILE A 47 3.05 -5.46 -4.33
CA ILE A 47 1.88 -4.60 -4.54
C ILE A 47 2.03 -3.81 -5.85
N ILE A 48 3.19 -3.19 -6.09
CA ILE A 48 3.48 -2.47 -7.34
C ILE A 48 3.41 -3.43 -8.53
N MET A 49 4.05 -4.59 -8.44
CA MET A 49 4.04 -5.59 -9.53
C MET A 49 2.60 -6.00 -9.91
N ASN A 50 1.75 -6.27 -8.92
CA ASN A 50 0.35 -6.63 -9.16
C ASN A 50 -0.46 -5.45 -9.74
N ALA A 51 -0.27 -4.24 -9.21
CA ALA A 51 -0.96 -3.05 -9.71
C ALA A 51 -0.59 -2.76 -11.18
N MET A 52 0.69 -2.89 -11.52
CA MET A 52 1.18 -2.72 -12.89
C MET A 52 0.60 -3.77 -13.85
N LYS A 53 0.44 -5.02 -13.40
CA LYS A 53 -0.23 -6.09 -14.18
C LYS A 53 -1.70 -5.74 -14.46
N GLU A 54 -2.38 -5.03 -13.56
CA GLU A 54 -3.73 -4.50 -13.75
C GLU A 54 -3.79 -3.18 -14.54
N GLY A 55 -2.63 -2.64 -14.96
CA GLY A 55 -2.54 -1.34 -15.64
C GLY A 55 -2.78 -0.14 -14.72
N LYS A 56 -2.65 -0.31 -13.40
CA LYS A 56 -2.79 0.75 -12.39
C LYS A 56 -1.43 1.23 -11.91
N ASP A 57 -1.34 2.51 -11.57
CA ASP A 57 -0.13 3.11 -11.00
C ASP A 57 -0.43 3.89 -9.70
N PRO A 58 -0.70 3.19 -8.59
CA PRO A 58 -1.00 3.83 -7.32
C PRO A 58 0.20 4.58 -6.72
N TYR A 59 1.44 4.17 -7.06
CA TYR A 59 2.66 4.72 -6.48
C TYR A 59 3.36 5.74 -7.40
N ASN A 60 2.68 6.24 -8.44
CA ASN A 60 3.14 7.32 -9.33
C ASN A 60 4.50 7.03 -10.00
N MET A 61 4.69 5.81 -10.49
CA MET A 61 5.88 5.39 -11.23
C MET A 61 5.88 5.87 -12.68
N LEU A 62 4.70 6.15 -13.25
CA LEU A 62 4.53 6.57 -14.64
C LEU A 62 4.28 8.08 -14.75
N LYS A 63 4.50 8.61 -15.97
CA LYS A 63 4.12 9.99 -16.28
C LYS A 63 2.60 10.14 -16.10
N PRO A 64 2.12 11.21 -15.44
CA PRO A 64 0.69 11.50 -15.35
C PRO A 64 0.04 11.61 -16.74
N LYS A 65 -1.26 11.27 -16.80
CA LYS A 65 -2.07 11.47 -17.99
C LYS A 65 -2.11 12.95 -18.38
N GLU A 66 -2.08 13.21 -19.69
CA GLU A 66 -2.22 14.56 -20.24
C GLU A 66 -3.70 14.94 -20.37
N TYR A 67 -3.99 16.20 -20.07
CA TYR A 67 -5.32 16.83 -20.13
C TYR A 67 -5.19 18.17 -20.84
N ALA A 68 -6.29 18.76 -21.30
CA ALA A 68 -6.25 20.05 -21.97
C ALA A 68 -5.88 21.22 -21.04
N GLY A 69 -6.03 21.07 -19.72
CA GLY A 69 -5.75 22.12 -18.74
C GLY A 69 -6.77 23.27 -18.77
N SER A 70 -7.93 23.05 -19.38
CA SER A 70 -9.02 24.02 -19.46
C SER A 70 -9.90 23.96 -18.21
N LYS A 71 -10.80 24.93 -18.03
CA LYS A 71 -11.75 24.90 -16.90
C LYS A 71 -12.70 23.69 -16.98
N ALA A 72 -13.05 23.25 -18.19
CA ALA A 72 -13.93 22.11 -18.42
C ALA A 72 -13.18 20.76 -18.33
N ASP A 73 -11.88 20.77 -18.65
CA ASP A 73 -11.00 19.59 -18.62
C ASP A 73 -9.69 19.93 -17.87
N PRO A 74 -9.73 20.04 -16.53
CA PRO A 74 -8.56 20.35 -15.72
C PRO A 74 -7.66 19.13 -15.59
N HIS A 75 -6.37 19.36 -15.33
CA HIS A 75 -5.46 18.28 -14.94
C HIS A 75 -5.92 17.66 -13.61
N ILE A 76 -6.19 16.36 -13.64
CA ILE A 76 -6.59 15.62 -12.44
C ILE A 76 -5.34 15.24 -11.66
N VAL A 77 -5.30 15.63 -10.38
CA VAL A 77 -4.17 15.40 -9.48
C VAL A 77 -4.64 14.51 -8.32
N PRO A 78 -4.38 13.19 -8.38
CA PRO A 78 -4.71 12.26 -7.31
C PRO A 78 -3.93 12.59 -6.04
N SER A 79 -4.55 12.53 -4.86
CA SER A 79 -3.87 12.77 -3.59
C SER A 79 -4.49 11.97 -2.45
N ILE A 80 -3.63 11.39 -1.61
CA ILE A 80 -4.02 10.72 -0.36
C ILE A 80 -4.30 11.72 0.79
N THR A 81 -4.03 13.00 0.57
CA THR A 81 -4.27 14.10 1.53
C THR A 81 -5.01 15.25 0.86
N ASN A 82 -5.37 16.27 1.64
CA ASN A 82 -6.08 17.46 1.17
C ASN A 82 -5.24 18.48 0.38
N LYS A 83 -3.95 18.21 0.14
CA LYS A 83 -3.11 19.03 -0.75
C LYS A 83 -1.93 18.25 -1.35
N ARG A 84 -1.52 18.60 -2.56
CA ARG A 84 -0.36 18.01 -3.25
C ARG A 84 0.44 19.09 -3.97
N ILE A 85 1.77 18.96 -3.97
CA ILE A 85 2.64 19.85 -4.76
C ILE A 85 2.45 19.52 -6.24
N VAL A 86 2.21 20.55 -7.04
CA VAL A 86 2.15 20.46 -8.51
C VAL A 86 3.34 21.19 -9.10
N GLY A 87 4.03 20.55 -10.05
CA GLY A 87 5.01 21.17 -10.91
C GLY A 87 4.44 21.34 -12.31
N CYS A 88 4.29 22.58 -12.77
CA CYS A 88 3.80 22.91 -14.10
C CYS A 88 4.98 23.33 -14.99
N VAL A 89 5.20 22.57 -16.06
CA VAL A 89 6.05 22.96 -17.19
C VAL A 89 5.13 23.60 -18.21
N CYS A 90 5.15 24.93 -18.31
CA CYS A 90 4.09 25.69 -18.99
C CYS A 90 4.09 25.53 -20.52
N GLU A 91 5.26 25.25 -21.10
CA GLU A 91 5.50 25.03 -22.52
C GLU A 91 6.53 23.90 -22.63
N GLU A 92 6.51 23.13 -23.72
CA GLU A 92 7.30 21.90 -23.86
C GLU A 92 8.80 22.11 -23.61
N ASP A 93 9.37 23.20 -24.12
CA ASP A 93 10.80 23.51 -24.04
C ASP A 93 11.19 24.33 -22.80
N ASN A 94 10.25 24.59 -21.88
CA ASN A 94 10.56 25.38 -20.69
C ASN A 94 11.54 24.65 -19.76
N THR A 95 12.66 25.31 -19.45
CA THR A 95 13.67 24.81 -18.50
C THR A 95 13.28 25.02 -17.04
N GLY A 96 12.28 25.87 -16.78
CA GLY A 96 11.78 26.19 -15.44
C GLY A 96 10.48 25.48 -15.12
N VAL A 97 10.36 24.97 -13.89
CA VAL A 97 9.12 24.37 -13.37
C VAL A 97 8.45 25.35 -12.41
N VAL A 98 7.17 25.63 -12.64
CA VAL A 98 6.37 26.45 -11.74
C VAL A 98 5.76 25.55 -10.66
N TRP A 99 6.16 25.77 -9.41
CA TRP A 99 5.73 24.97 -8.27
C TRP A 99 4.66 25.69 -7.44
N PHE A 100 3.61 24.98 -7.06
CA PHE A 100 2.59 25.48 -6.14
C PHE A 100 1.87 24.36 -5.40
N TRP A 101 1.26 24.70 -4.26
CA TRP A 101 0.36 23.80 -3.55
C TRP A 101 -1.02 23.80 -4.20
N LEU A 102 -1.46 22.63 -4.64
CA LEU A 102 -2.84 22.38 -5.01
C LEU A 102 -3.57 21.84 -3.79
N HIS A 103 -4.68 22.47 -3.44
CA HIS A 103 -5.55 22.13 -2.31
C HIS A 103 -6.82 21.43 -2.80
N GLU A 104 -7.44 20.71 -1.89
CA GLU A 104 -8.78 20.18 -2.07
C GLU A 104 -9.80 21.33 -2.24
N GLY A 105 -10.81 21.10 -3.07
CA GLY A 105 -11.84 22.10 -3.38
C GLY A 105 -11.91 22.39 -4.87
N GLU A 106 -12.24 23.61 -5.25
CA GLU A 106 -12.37 24.02 -6.65
C GLU A 106 -11.04 23.90 -7.42
N ALA A 107 -11.14 23.81 -8.75
CA ALA A 107 -9.94 23.76 -9.58
C ALA A 107 -9.14 25.06 -9.44
N GLN A 108 -7.83 24.93 -9.18
CA GLN A 108 -6.91 26.05 -9.08
C GLN A 108 -6.11 26.18 -10.37
N ARG A 109 -5.48 27.34 -10.57
CA ARG A 109 -4.74 27.65 -11.78
C ARG A 109 -3.25 27.76 -11.52
N CYS A 110 -2.44 27.32 -12.47
CA CYS A 110 -1.01 27.63 -12.49
C CYS A 110 -0.83 29.16 -12.45
N PRO A 111 0.03 29.72 -11.58
CA PRO A 111 0.22 31.16 -11.45
C PRO A 111 0.93 31.81 -12.65
N SER A 112 1.47 31.00 -13.58
CA SER A 112 2.13 31.48 -14.79
C SER A 112 1.24 31.33 -16.04
N CYS A 113 0.98 30.11 -16.52
CA CYS A 113 0.20 29.89 -17.75
C CYS A 113 -1.32 29.84 -17.54
N GLY A 114 -1.79 29.74 -16.29
CA GLY A 114 -3.22 29.70 -16.00
C GLY A 114 -3.93 28.37 -16.27
N ALA A 115 -3.21 27.30 -16.59
CA ALA A 115 -3.76 25.94 -16.73
C ALA A 115 -4.45 25.48 -15.45
N HIS A 116 -5.57 24.77 -15.57
CA HIS A 116 -6.40 24.35 -14.43
C HIS A 116 -5.98 22.97 -13.91
N TYR A 117 -5.95 22.83 -12.59
CA TYR A 117 -5.64 21.61 -11.87
C TYR A 117 -6.72 21.35 -10.82
N LYS A 118 -7.15 20.10 -10.70
CA LYS A 118 -8.18 19.66 -9.74
C LYS A 118 -7.62 18.53 -8.89
N LEU A 119 -7.61 18.74 -7.57
CA LEU A 119 -7.27 17.68 -6.63
C LEU A 119 -8.42 16.66 -6.57
N VAL A 120 -8.09 15.37 -6.64
CA VAL A 120 -9.04 14.27 -6.46
C VAL A 120 -8.53 13.32 -5.39
N PRO A 121 -9.37 12.92 -4.41
CA PRO A 121 -8.99 11.93 -3.42
C PRO A 121 -8.53 10.61 -4.08
N HIS A 122 -7.44 10.04 -3.58
CA HIS A 122 -6.90 8.77 -4.03
C HIS A 122 -6.64 7.86 -2.84
N GLU A 123 -7.08 6.62 -2.95
CA GLU A 123 -6.82 5.59 -1.95
C GLU A 123 -5.68 4.69 -2.45
N LEU A 124 -4.68 4.48 -1.59
CA LEU A 124 -3.59 3.56 -1.89
C LEU A 124 -3.99 2.13 -1.53
N PRO A 125 -3.65 1.13 -2.37
CA PRO A 125 -3.76 -0.27 -1.97
C PRO A 125 -2.76 -0.60 -0.86
N HIS A 126 -3.13 -1.55 -0.01
CA HIS A 126 -2.33 -2.06 1.12
C HIS A 126 -2.04 -3.55 0.95
#